data_AF-A0A4S8MPN3-F1
#
_entry.id   AF-A0A4S8MPN3-F1
#
_cell.length_a   1.000
_cell.length_b   1.000
_cell.length_c   1.000
_cell.angle_alpha   90.00
_cell.angle_beta   90.00
_cell.angle_gamma   90.00
#
_symmetry.space_group_name_H-M   'P 1'
#
loop_
_entity.id
_entity.type
_entity.pdbx_description
1 polymer ?
#
loop_
_entity_poly.entity_id
_entity_poly.type
_entity_poly.pdbx_seq_one_letter_code
_entity_poly.pdbx_strand_id
1 'polypeptide(L)'
;MFGRPRRFPGPFTSFLFYLILVLSVGQSNAIKFHLQSYKYPASKCIWNPAHANTLVIVTANVGPGNGQRIDVEIVDSSPQKNVYLSKRDIGGETRLAITTHSEGEVGVCFKNYMAGNFPAEQAAKMARIVDLDVDIGADAVDYNAIANQESLSGLETEMRKLEGIVKEIVDEMAYLKKREERFTDTNVSTNQRVQNFAWFTILSLCGLGAWQILHLRSFFKRKYLID
;
A
#
# COMPACT_ATOMS: atom_id res chain seq x y z
N MET A 1 45.17 34.43 13.00
CA MET A 1 44.33 35.04 11.94
C MET A 1 44.38 34.07 10.76
N PHE A 2 43.35 33.34 10.37
CA PHE A 2 42.04 33.80 9.92
C PHE A 2 40.95 32.76 10.24
N GLY A 3 39.91 33.18 10.96
CA GLY A 3 38.69 32.39 11.17
C GLY A 3 37.83 32.41 9.90
N ARG A 4 37.36 31.24 9.46
CA ARG A 4 36.35 31.14 8.39
C ARG A 4 35.07 31.88 8.83
N PRO A 5 34.50 32.76 8.01
CA PRO A 5 33.25 33.43 8.35
C PRO A 5 32.12 32.41 8.36
N ARG A 6 31.41 32.28 9.50
CA ARG A 6 30.13 31.58 9.57
C ARG A 6 29.16 32.31 8.64
N ARG A 7 28.85 31.72 7.48
CA ARG A 7 27.78 32.19 6.59
C ARG A 7 26.47 32.08 7.35
N PHE A 8 25.94 33.21 7.80
CA PHE A 8 24.57 33.28 8.28
C PHE A 8 23.63 33.03 7.09
N PRO A 9 22.69 32.08 7.19
CA PRO A 9 21.69 31.87 6.15
C PRO A 9 20.86 33.15 5.98
N GLY A 10 20.72 33.63 4.74
CA GLY A 10 19.96 34.85 4.44
C GLY A 10 18.46 34.68 4.77
N PRO A 11 17.71 35.78 4.91
CA PRO A 11 16.29 35.73 5.28
C PRO A 11 15.44 34.88 4.31
N PHE A 12 15.86 34.79 3.05
CA PHE A 12 15.23 33.96 2.01
C PHE A 12 15.34 32.45 2.30
N THR A 13 16.50 31.99 2.80
CA THR A 13 16.70 30.58 3.17
C THR A 13 15.93 30.19 4.42
N SER A 14 15.73 31.12 5.36
CA SER A 14 14.88 30.92 6.54
C SER A 14 13.40 30.83 6.15
N PHE A 15 12.93 31.71 5.25
CA PHE A 15 11.55 31.69 4.75
C PHE A 15 11.23 30.39 3.98
N LEU A 16 12.16 29.91 3.17
CA LEU A 16 12.03 28.62 2.47
C LEU A 16 11.91 27.45 3.44
N PHE A 17 12.69 27.47 4.54
CA PHE A 17 12.64 26.44 5.57
C PHE A 17 11.29 26.45 6.33
N TYR A 18 10.77 27.64 6.66
CA TYR A 18 9.43 27.78 7.25
C TYR A 18 8.32 27.33 6.30
N LEU A 19 8.43 27.63 5.00
CA LEU A 19 7.46 27.19 4.00
C LEU A 19 7.43 25.66 3.87
N ILE A 20 8.62 25.01 3.87
CA ILE A 20 8.76 23.55 3.85
C ILE A 20 8.20 22.92 5.13
N LEU A 21 8.42 23.54 6.29
CA LEU A 21 7.89 23.05 7.57
C LEU A 21 6.35 23.13 7.62
N VAL A 22 5.75 24.19 7.07
CA VAL A 22 4.28 24.35 6.98
C VAL A 22 3.67 23.38 5.97
N LEU A 23 4.39 23.05 4.89
CA LEU A 23 3.95 22.04 3.90
C LEU A 23 4.09 20.59 4.42
N SER A 24 4.84 20.36 5.50
CA SER A 24 5.01 19.05 6.13
C SER A 24 3.96 18.70 7.19
N VAL A 25 2.90 19.51 7.35
CA VAL A 25 1.76 19.11 8.19
C VAL A 25 1.06 17.94 7.50
N GLY A 26 1.46 16.73 7.88
CA GLY A 26 0.91 15.49 7.37
C GLY A 26 -0.59 15.42 7.61
N GLN A 27 -1.32 14.97 6.59
CA GLN A 27 -2.73 14.60 6.71
C GLN A 27 -2.81 13.41 7.68
N SER A 28 -3.58 13.53 8.76
CA SER A 28 -3.94 12.37 9.57
C SER A 28 -4.97 11.54 8.79
N ASN A 29 -4.66 10.28 8.51
CA ASN A 29 -5.63 9.36 7.91
C ASN A 29 -6.63 8.94 8.99
N ALA A 30 -7.81 9.55 9.01
CA ALA A 30 -8.93 9.11 9.83
C ALA A 30 -10.18 9.06 8.93
N ILE A 31 -10.89 7.94 8.95
CA ILE A 31 -12.07 7.75 8.10
C ILE A 31 -13.30 8.21 8.87
N LYS A 32 -13.68 9.47 8.66
CA LYS A 32 -14.86 10.06 9.28
C LYS A 32 -15.91 10.43 8.25
N PHE A 33 -17.12 9.88 8.37
CA PHE A 33 -18.18 10.12 7.41
C PHE A 33 -19.57 10.20 8.05
N HIS A 34 -20.48 10.86 7.34
CA HIS A 34 -21.89 10.95 7.71
C HIS A 34 -22.69 9.83 7.04
N LEU A 35 -23.39 9.03 7.84
CA LEU A 35 -24.25 7.94 7.39
C LEU A 35 -25.72 8.33 7.57
N GLN A 36 -26.41 8.59 6.46
CA GLN A 36 -27.85 8.90 6.45
C GLN A 36 -28.69 7.71 6.89
N SER A 37 -29.79 7.97 7.61
CA SER A 37 -30.72 6.94 8.07
C SER A 37 -31.84 6.70 7.05
N TYR A 38 -32.25 5.44 6.91
CA TYR A 38 -33.40 5.06 6.10
C TYR A 38 -34.20 3.96 6.78
N LYS A 39 -35.45 3.74 6.34
CA LYS A 39 -36.26 2.59 6.79
C LYS A 39 -35.68 1.26 6.28
N TYR A 40 -35.14 1.28 5.07
CA TYR A 40 -34.43 0.18 4.43
C TYR A 40 -33.06 0.70 3.94
N PRO A 41 -32.06 0.80 4.83
CA PRO A 41 -30.77 1.38 4.48
C PRO A 41 -29.95 0.48 3.58
N ALA A 42 -29.32 1.08 2.58
CA ALA A 42 -28.24 0.44 1.85
C ALA A 42 -27.00 0.32 2.75
N SER A 43 -26.26 -0.77 2.62
CA SER A 43 -24.98 -0.95 3.31
C SER A 43 -23.90 -0.04 2.70
N LYS A 44 -23.20 0.71 3.55
CA LYS A 44 -21.98 1.43 3.17
C LYS A 44 -20.77 0.64 3.68
N CYS A 45 -19.97 0.12 2.77
CA CYS A 45 -18.84 -0.73 3.08
C CYS A 45 -17.52 -0.06 2.71
N ILE A 46 -16.54 -0.19 3.60
CA ILE A 46 -15.16 0.25 3.39
C ILE A 46 -14.34 -1.04 3.29
N TRP A 47 -13.59 -1.19 2.20
CA TRP A 47 -12.83 -2.40 1.88
C TRP A 47 -11.35 -2.14 2.08
N ASN A 48 -10.69 -3.05 2.79
CA ASN A 48 -9.25 -3.00 3.03
C ASN A 48 -8.62 -4.35 2.65
N PRO A 49 -7.45 -4.36 2.00
CA PRO A 49 -6.75 -5.60 1.66
C PRO A 49 -6.25 -6.29 2.93
N ALA A 50 -6.40 -7.60 3.01
CA ALA A 50 -5.92 -8.42 4.12
C ALA A 50 -5.44 -9.79 3.63
N HIS A 51 -4.32 -10.25 4.17
CA HIS A 51 -3.81 -11.60 3.91
C HIS A 51 -4.60 -12.66 4.69
N ALA A 52 -4.40 -13.94 4.39
CA ALA A 52 -4.99 -15.03 5.14
C ALA A 52 -4.40 -15.13 6.56
N ASN A 53 -5.21 -15.50 7.55
CA ASN A 53 -4.83 -15.66 8.96
C ASN A 53 -4.25 -14.39 9.61
N THR A 54 -4.66 -13.20 9.16
CA THR A 54 -4.27 -11.94 9.79
C THR A 54 -5.33 -11.47 10.76
N LEU A 55 -4.87 -10.89 11.88
CA LEU A 55 -5.75 -10.22 12.84
C LEU A 55 -6.18 -8.87 12.27
N VAL A 56 -7.48 -8.59 12.33
CA VAL A 56 -8.06 -7.29 11.94
C VAL A 56 -8.83 -6.76 13.14
N ILE A 57 -8.48 -5.55 13.57
CA ILE A 57 -9.20 -4.81 14.61
C ILE A 57 -9.92 -3.64 13.96
N VAL A 58 -11.22 -3.57 14.20
CA VAL A 58 -12.09 -2.49 13.73
C VAL A 58 -12.56 -1.71 14.93
N THR A 59 -12.19 -0.43 14.98
CA THR A 59 -12.66 0.51 15.99
C THR A 59 -13.63 1.48 15.33
N ALA A 60 -14.92 1.37 15.70
CA ALA A 60 -15.97 2.24 15.20
C ALA A 60 -16.47 3.13 16.35
N ASN A 61 -16.33 4.44 16.19
CA ASN A 61 -16.92 5.44 17.10
C ASN A 61 -18.16 6.06 16.47
N VAL A 62 -19.32 5.74 17.02
CA VAL A 62 -20.61 6.22 16.51
C VAL A 62 -21.13 7.36 17.37
N GLY A 63 -21.27 8.54 16.75
CA GLY A 63 -21.81 9.73 17.40
C GLY A 63 -23.26 9.55 17.86
N PRO A 64 -23.75 10.39 18.78
CA PRO A 64 -25.13 10.31 19.27
C PRO A 64 -26.14 10.57 18.14
N GLY A 65 -27.27 9.86 18.16
CA GLY A 65 -28.34 10.03 17.18
C GLY A 65 -29.63 9.38 17.68
N ASN A 66 -30.60 10.21 18.09
CA ASN A 66 -31.87 9.73 18.61
C ASN A 66 -32.73 9.15 17.49
N GLY A 67 -33.42 8.04 17.76
CA GLY A 67 -34.29 7.38 16.79
C GLY A 67 -33.55 6.76 15.60
N GLN A 68 -32.25 6.49 15.74
CA GLN A 68 -31.41 5.89 14.71
C GLN A 68 -30.59 4.74 15.31
N ARG A 69 -30.53 3.61 14.60
CA ARG A 69 -29.78 2.42 15.00
C ARG A 69 -28.76 2.08 13.92
N ILE A 70 -27.49 2.03 14.28
CA ILE A 70 -26.42 1.61 13.37
C ILE A 70 -26.04 0.17 13.65
N ASP A 71 -26.07 -0.66 12.62
CA ASP A 71 -25.56 -2.01 12.64
C ASP A 71 -24.25 -2.07 11.84
N VAL A 72 -23.28 -2.84 12.33
CA VAL A 72 -21.98 -3.08 11.69
C VAL A 72 -21.80 -4.56 11.37
N GLU A 73 -21.26 -4.83 10.20
CA GLU A 73 -21.07 -6.17 9.67
C GLU A 73 -19.69 -6.24 8.99
N ILE A 74 -18.87 -7.21 9.38
CA ILE A 74 -17.55 -7.45 8.79
C ILE A 74 -17.66 -8.65 7.86
N VAL A 75 -17.34 -8.45 6.60
CA VAL A 75 -17.52 -9.43 5.52
C VAL A 75 -16.25 -9.63 4.70
N ASP A 76 -16.15 -10.77 4.03
CA ASP A 76 -15.08 -11.07 3.07
C ASP A 76 -15.52 -10.76 1.62
N SER A 77 -14.57 -10.41 0.76
CA SER A 77 -14.74 -10.30 -0.69
C SER A 77 -14.72 -11.65 -1.42
N SER A 78 -14.39 -12.73 -0.71
CA SER A 78 -14.49 -14.13 -1.16
C SER A 78 -15.80 -14.43 -1.92
N PRO A 79 -15.80 -15.35 -2.91
CA PRO A 79 -17.01 -15.75 -3.63
C PRO A 79 -18.17 -16.21 -2.73
N GLN A 80 -17.85 -16.70 -1.53
CA GLN A 80 -18.83 -17.16 -0.54
C GLN A 80 -19.39 -16.04 0.33
N LYS A 81 -18.78 -14.83 0.30
CA LYS A 81 -19.15 -13.66 1.12
C LYS A 81 -19.38 -14.01 2.58
N ASN A 82 -18.39 -14.63 3.20
CA ASN A 82 -18.46 -15.02 4.59
C ASN A 82 -18.59 -13.77 5.48
N VAL A 83 -19.49 -13.83 6.46
CA VAL A 83 -19.67 -12.79 7.47
C VAL A 83 -18.90 -13.22 8.72
N TYR A 84 -17.83 -12.50 9.04
CA TYR A 84 -16.99 -12.79 10.20
C TYR A 84 -17.67 -12.39 11.50
N LEU A 85 -18.27 -11.20 11.51
CA LEU A 85 -18.90 -10.64 12.70
C LEU A 85 -20.03 -9.69 12.30
N SER A 86 -21.15 -9.77 13.01
CA SER A 86 -22.26 -8.84 12.87
C SER A 86 -22.70 -8.36 14.25
N LYS A 87 -22.61 -7.06 14.50
CA LYS A 87 -23.08 -6.44 15.75
C LYS A 87 -24.14 -5.39 15.44
N ARG A 88 -25.22 -5.46 16.20
CA ARG A 88 -26.39 -4.58 16.06
C ARG A 88 -26.34 -3.48 17.09
N ASP A 89 -26.92 -2.33 16.73
CA ASP A 89 -27.10 -1.18 17.61
C ASP A 89 -25.82 -0.72 18.31
N ILE A 90 -24.79 -0.46 17.52
CA ILE A 90 -23.53 0.08 18.03
C ILE A 90 -23.68 1.57 18.36
N GLY A 91 -23.09 1.98 19.47
CA GLY A 91 -23.08 3.36 19.95
C GLY A 91 -21.81 3.66 20.74
N GLY A 92 -21.30 4.88 20.61
CA GLY A 92 -19.99 5.24 21.19
C GLY A 92 -18.85 4.46 20.54
N GLU A 93 -17.75 4.31 21.26
CA GLU A 93 -16.59 3.53 20.81
C GLU A 93 -16.86 2.02 20.94
N THR A 94 -16.81 1.31 19.82
CA THR A 94 -16.94 -0.14 19.76
C THR A 94 -15.74 -0.72 19.04
N ARG A 95 -15.01 -1.61 19.71
CA ARG A 95 -13.88 -2.36 19.15
C ARG A 95 -14.30 -3.79 18.82
N LEU A 96 -13.94 -4.27 17.65
CA LEU A 96 -14.28 -5.59 17.11
C LEU A 96 -12.99 -6.22 16.60
N ALA A 97 -12.74 -7.48 16.95
CA ALA A 97 -11.57 -8.21 16.49
C ALA A 97 -12.00 -9.47 15.74
N ILE A 98 -11.41 -9.69 14.57
CA ILE A 98 -11.64 -10.87 13.73
C ILE A 98 -10.31 -11.37 13.16
N THR A 99 -10.27 -12.63 12.73
CA THR A 99 -9.14 -13.19 12.01
C THR A 99 -9.61 -13.64 10.63
N THR A 100 -8.91 -13.22 9.58
CA THR A 100 -9.25 -13.57 8.20
C THR A 100 -8.97 -15.04 7.92
N HIS A 101 -9.82 -15.70 7.13
CA HIS A 101 -9.63 -17.11 6.75
C HIS A 101 -8.98 -17.29 5.38
N SER A 102 -9.18 -16.33 4.48
CA SER A 102 -8.66 -16.36 3.10
C SER A 102 -7.95 -15.05 2.76
N GLU A 103 -7.07 -15.12 1.76
CA GLU A 103 -6.45 -13.93 1.17
C GLU A 103 -7.49 -13.18 0.33
N GLY A 104 -7.63 -11.88 0.57
CA GLY A 104 -8.67 -11.08 -0.08
C GLY A 104 -8.83 -9.69 0.51
N GLU A 105 -10.04 -9.14 0.40
CA GLU A 105 -10.40 -7.84 0.98
C GLU A 105 -11.44 -8.06 2.07
N VAL A 106 -11.24 -7.40 3.21
CA VAL A 106 -12.20 -7.38 4.31
C VAL A 106 -13.00 -6.08 4.20
N GLY A 107 -14.33 -6.22 4.19
CA GLY A 107 -15.28 -5.12 4.12
C GLY A 107 -15.91 -4.85 5.47
N VAL A 108 -15.78 -3.63 5.98
CA VAL A 108 -16.53 -3.14 7.15
C VAL A 108 -17.76 -2.38 6.66
N CYS A 109 -18.93 -2.97 6.84
CA CYS A 109 -20.21 -2.46 6.35
C CYS A 109 -21.07 -1.89 7.47
N PHE A 110 -21.59 -0.69 7.27
CA PHE A 110 -22.54 -0.02 8.17
C PHE A 110 -23.92 0.13 7.54
N LYS A 111 -24.96 -0.06 8.34
CA LYS A 111 -26.38 0.14 7.98
C LYS A 111 -27.05 1.00 9.05
N ASN A 112 -27.60 2.16 8.67
CA ASN A 112 -28.27 3.07 9.60
C ASN A 112 -29.81 2.98 9.45
N TYR A 113 -30.44 2.28 10.38
CA TYR A 113 -31.89 2.10 10.44
C TYR A 113 -32.54 3.25 11.19
N MET A 114 -33.63 3.78 10.62
CA MET A 114 -34.48 4.74 11.29
C MET A 114 -35.47 4.03 12.23
N ALA A 115 -35.35 4.25 13.54
CA ALA A 115 -36.20 3.70 14.59
C ALA A 115 -37.33 4.68 14.93
N GLY A 116 -38.34 4.75 14.06
CA GLY A 116 -39.54 5.57 14.27
C GLY A 116 -40.16 6.04 12.96
N ASN A 117 -41.41 6.50 13.03
CA ASN A 117 -42.07 7.18 11.91
C ASN A 117 -41.86 8.69 12.04
N PHE A 118 -40.79 9.20 11.41
CA PHE A 118 -40.53 10.62 11.34
C PHE A 118 -41.12 11.23 10.05
N PRO A 119 -41.54 12.50 10.06
CA PRO A 119 -41.92 13.21 8.84
C PRO A 119 -40.83 13.14 7.78
N ALA A 120 -41.19 13.00 6.50
CA ALA A 120 -40.23 12.84 5.40
C ALA A 120 -39.14 13.92 5.36
N GLU A 121 -39.49 15.15 5.76
CA GLU A 121 -38.56 16.28 5.81
C GLU A 121 -37.50 16.15 6.92
N GLN A 122 -37.84 15.56 8.07
CA GLN A 122 -36.90 15.27 9.15
C GLN A 122 -36.10 14.00 8.87
N ALA A 123 -36.72 12.98 8.27
CA ALA A 123 -36.08 11.75 7.84
C ALA A 123 -34.88 12.01 6.91
N ALA A 124 -35.04 12.91 5.93
CA ALA A 124 -33.97 13.26 5.00
C ALA A 124 -32.75 13.96 5.65
N LYS A 125 -32.94 14.57 6.83
CA LYS A 125 -31.90 15.30 7.56
C LYS A 125 -31.24 14.46 8.66
N MET A 126 -31.74 13.25 8.91
CA MET A 126 -31.18 12.35 9.92
C MET A 126 -29.95 11.62 9.40
N ALA A 127 -28.79 11.99 9.94
CA ALA A 127 -27.54 11.29 9.70
C ALA A 127 -26.78 11.13 11.02
N ARG A 128 -25.96 10.08 11.12
CA ARG A 128 -25.01 9.87 12.22
C ARG A 128 -23.60 9.90 11.70
N ILE A 129 -22.70 10.48 12.49
CA ILE A 129 -21.27 10.50 12.18
C ILE A 129 -20.67 9.19 12.68
N VAL A 130 -19.91 8.54 11.81
CA VAL A 130 -19.12 7.35 12.11
C VAL A 130 -17.66 7.71 11.91
N ASP A 131 -16.86 7.53 12.96
CA ASP A 131 -15.40 7.51 12.91
C ASP A 131 -14.97 6.04 12.84
N LEU A 132 -14.27 5.67 11.78
CA LEU A 132 -13.82 4.31 11.53
C LEU A 132 -12.30 4.27 11.51
N ASP A 133 -11.76 3.37 12.30
CA ASP A 133 -10.34 2.99 12.29
C ASP A 133 -10.23 1.47 12.08
N VAL A 134 -9.31 1.06 11.21
CA VAL A 134 -9.15 -0.34 10.80
C VAL A 134 -7.67 -0.68 10.82
N ASP A 135 -7.27 -1.45 11.82
CA ASP A 135 -5.91 -1.94 12.00
C ASP A 135 -5.81 -3.37 11.49
N ILE A 136 -4.78 -3.67 10.70
CA ILE A 136 -4.59 -4.98 10.05
C ILE A 136 -3.19 -5.50 10.33
N GLY A 137 -3.08 -6.76 10.75
CA GLY A 137 -1.79 -7.43 10.92
C GLY A 137 -1.00 -6.86 12.11
N ALA A 138 0.21 -6.39 11.86
CA ALA A 138 1.12 -5.90 12.91
C ALA A 138 0.57 -4.67 13.65
N ASP A 139 -0.17 -3.81 12.96
CA ASP A 139 -0.82 -2.63 13.53
C ASP A 139 -1.97 -3.00 14.48
N ALA A 140 -2.58 -4.17 14.27
CA ALA A 140 -3.66 -4.69 15.10
C ALA A 140 -3.18 -5.32 16.42
N VAL A 141 -1.88 -5.50 16.63
CA VAL A 141 -1.36 -6.13 17.84
C VAL A 141 -1.22 -5.08 18.95
N ASP A 142 -2.13 -5.08 19.92
CA ASP A 142 -2.00 -4.24 21.12
C ASP A 142 -0.98 -4.85 22.09
N TYR A 143 0.29 -4.49 21.89
CA TYR A 143 1.40 -4.89 22.75
C TYR A 143 1.18 -4.50 24.24
N ASN A 144 0.36 -3.48 24.52
CA ASN A 144 0.06 -3.06 25.89
C ASN A 144 -0.90 -4.02 26.60
N ALA A 145 -1.84 -4.64 25.87
CA ALA A 145 -2.75 -5.64 26.44
C ALA A 145 -2.01 -6.94 26.80
N ILE A 146 -1.04 -7.36 25.98
CA ILE A 146 -0.20 -8.54 26.24
C ILE A 146 0.72 -8.31 27.45
N ALA A 147 1.32 -7.12 27.57
CA ALA A 147 2.17 -6.76 28.71
C ALA A 147 1.45 -6.83 30.07
N ASN A 148 0.15 -6.50 30.10
CA ASN A 148 -0.65 -6.50 31.32
C ASN A 148 -1.21 -7.89 31.69
N GLN A 149 -1.33 -8.82 30.73
CA GLN A 149 -1.96 -10.12 30.95
C GLN A 149 -0.97 -11.24 31.33
N GLU A 150 0.32 -11.11 30.98
CA GLU A 150 1.34 -12.12 31.32
C GLU A 150 2.26 -11.72 32.50
N SER A 151 2.16 -10.50 33.05
CA SER A 151 3.08 -10.02 34.11
C SER A 151 4.57 -10.27 33.80
N LEU A 152 4.96 -10.14 32.54
CA LEU A 152 6.36 -10.29 32.13
C LEU A 152 7.11 -8.99 32.37
N SER A 153 8.32 -9.10 32.92
CA SER A 153 9.25 -7.98 33.13
C SER A 153 9.36 -7.21 31.82
N GLY A 154 9.13 -5.88 31.84
CA GLY A 154 9.01 -5.05 30.62
C GLY A 154 10.16 -5.19 29.61
N LEU A 155 11.30 -5.77 30.01
CA LEU A 155 12.42 -6.11 29.15
C LEU A 155 12.13 -7.26 28.15
N GLU A 156 11.35 -8.29 28.53
CA GLU A 156 11.00 -9.39 27.61
C GLU A 156 10.02 -8.93 26.53
N THR A 157 9.09 -8.04 26.89
CA THR A 157 8.13 -7.45 25.95
C THR A 157 8.82 -6.63 24.87
N GLU A 158 9.81 -5.80 25.26
CA GLU A 158 10.60 -5.03 24.31
C GLU A 158 11.44 -5.95 23.40
N MET A 159 11.98 -7.05 23.91
CA MET A 159 12.70 -8.04 23.07
C MET A 159 11.80 -8.68 22.01
N ARG A 160 10.59 -9.12 22.37
CA ARG A 160 9.64 -9.70 21.38
C ARG A 160 9.19 -8.68 20.34
N LYS A 161 9.04 -7.42 20.74
CA LYS A 161 8.74 -6.32 19.81
C LYS A 161 9.88 -6.12 18.81
N LEU A 162 11.13 -6.07 19.27
CA LEU A 162 12.29 -5.97 18.39
C LEU A 162 12.41 -7.20 17.47
N GLU A 163 12.12 -8.41 17.97
CA GLU A 163 12.12 -9.62 17.16
C GLU A 163 11.10 -9.55 16.02
N GLY A 164 9.88 -9.07 16.30
CA GLY A 164 8.85 -8.85 15.29
C GLY A 164 9.30 -7.89 14.19
N ILE A 165 9.87 -6.74 14.59
CA ILE A 165 10.38 -5.73 13.65
C ILE A 165 11.55 -6.29 12.81
N VAL A 166 12.47 -7.03 13.43
CA VAL A 166 13.60 -7.64 12.71
C VAL A 166 13.11 -8.68 11.72
N LYS A 167 12.10 -9.48 12.07
CA LYS A 167 11.52 -10.48 11.18
C LYS A 167 10.91 -9.82 9.93
N GLU A 168 10.18 -8.74 10.11
CA GLU A 168 9.61 -7.94 9.02
C GLU A 168 10.72 -7.40 8.09
N ILE A 169 11.80 -6.83 8.66
CA ILE A 169 12.94 -6.33 7.87
C ILE A 169 13.61 -7.46 7.08
N VAL A 170 13.77 -8.65 7.67
CA VAL A 170 14.36 -9.80 6.98
C VAL A 170 13.49 -10.24 5.82
N ASP A 171 12.16 -10.25 5.99
CA ASP A 171 11.22 -10.59 4.92
C ASP A 171 11.26 -9.55 3.79
N GLU A 172 11.37 -8.25 4.11
CA GLU A 172 11.57 -7.19 3.11
C GLU A 172 12.91 -7.32 2.37
N MET A 173 14.01 -7.61 3.09
CA MET A 173 15.31 -7.83 2.47
C MET A 173 15.29 -9.04 1.53
N ALA A 174 14.58 -10.11 1.90
CA ALA A 174 14.40 -11.28 1.03
C ALA A 174 13.65 -10.92 -0.25
N TYR A 175 12.62 -10.06 -0.16
CA TYR A 175 11.92 -9.53 -1.33
C TYR A 175 12.83 -8.68 -2.22
N LEU A 176 13.61 -7.76 -1.64
CA LEU A 176 14.55 -6.91 -2.39
C LEU A 176 15.62 -7.74 -3.10
N LYS A 177 16.17 -8.76 -2.44
CA LYS A 177 17.13 -9.69 -3.03
C LYS A 177 16.55 -10.42 -4.24
N LYS A 178 15.33 -10.95 -4.13
CA LYS A 178 14.65 -11.62 -5.24
C LYS A 178 14.41 -10.69 -6.44
N ARG A 179 14.17 -9.41 -6.17
CA ARG A 179 14.02 -8.38 -7.20
C ARG A 179 15.35 -8.06 -7.87
N GLU A 180 16.44 -7.97 -7.10
CA GLU A 180 17.80 -7.76 -7.61
C GLU A 180 18.25 -8.92 -8.51
N GLU A 181 18.01 -10.16 -8.08
CA GLU A 181 18.30 -11.36 -8.88
C GLU A 181 17.60 -11.30 -10.24
N ARG A 182 16.30 -10.97 -10.26
CA ARG A 182 15.55 -10.80 -11.52
C ARG A 182 16.11 -9.68 -12.40
N PHE A 183 16.50 -8.56 -11.81
CA PHE A 183 17.06 -7.43 -12.56
C PHE A 183 18.42 -7.80 -13.16
N THR A 184 19.24 -8.50 -12.39
CA THR A 184 20.56 -8.99 -12.82
C THR A 184 20.41 -9.97 -13.99
N ASP A 185 19.50 -10.95 -13.89
CA ASP A 185 19.22 -11.90 -14.97
C ASP A 185 18.74 -11.21 -16.26
N THR A 186 17.88 -10.21 -16.12
CA THR A 186 17.38 -9.43 -17.27
C THR A 186 18.51 -8.64 -17.93
N ASN A 187 19.41 -8.06 -17.12
CA ASN A 187 20.56 -7.31 -17.62
C ASN A 187 21.53 -8.24 -18.37
N VAL A 188 21.89 -9.38 -17.78
CA VAL A 188 22.79 -10.37 -18.39
C VAL A 188 22.21 -10.89 -19.71
N SER A 189 20.94 -11.30 -19.73
CA SER A 189 20.30 -11.82 -20.93
C SER A 189 20.14 -10.78 -22.05
N THR A 190 19.85 -9.52 -21.70
CA THR A 190 19.78 -8.42 -22.67
C THR A 190 21.16 -8.11 -23.25
N ASN A 191 22.19 -8.01 -22.40
CA ASN A 191 23.56 -7.77 -22.84
C ASN A 191 24.04 -8.89 -23.78
N GLN A 192 23.75 -10.16 -23.46
CA GLN A 192 24.12 -11.29 -24.32
C GLN A 192 23.47 -11.21 -25.71
N ARG A 193 22.17 -10.87 -25.78
CA ARG A 193 21.45 -10.72 -27.06
C ARG A 193 22.04 -9.60 -27.91
N VAL A 194 22.37 -8.46 -27.29
CA VAL A 194 23.01 -7.32 -27.97
C VAL A 194 24.39 -7.69 -28.49
N GLN A 195 25.20 -8.38 -27.69
CA GLN A 195 26.52 -8.86 -28.12
C GLN A 195 26.42 -9.83 -29.31
N ASN A 196 25.46 -10.76 -29.30
CA ASN A 196 25.24 -11.68 -30.41
C ASN A 196 24.89 -10.94 -31.71
N PHE A 197 24.03 -9.90 -31.63
CA PHE A 197 23.68 -9.07 -32.79
C PHE A 197 24.88 -8.24 -33.29
N ALA A 198 25.73 -7.74 -32.39
CA ALA A 198 26.95 -7.03 -32.75
C ALA A 198 27.92 -7.93 -33.53
N TRP A 199 28.15 -9.17 -33.06
CA TRP A 199 28.98 -10.14 -33.77
C TRP A 199 28.43 -10.48 -35.16
N PHE A 200 27.12 -10.70 -35.28
CA PHE A 200 26.48 -10.93 -36.56
C PHE A 200 26.68 -9.76 -37.54
N THR A 201 26.54 -8.53 -37.04
CA THR A 201 26.70 -7.31 -37.86
C THR A 201 28.14 -7.15 -38.35
N ILE A 202 29.14 -7.39 -37.49
CA ILE A 202 30.55 -7.34 -37.86
C ILE A 202 30.86 -8.37 -38.95
N LEU A 203 30.41 -9.62 -38.77
CA LEU A 203 30.62 -10.69 -39.75
C LEU A 203 29.96 -10.36 -41.10
N SER A 204 28.73 -9.82 -41.07
CA SER A 204 28.01 -9.39 -42.28
C SER A 204 28.75 -8.27 -43.02
N LEU A 205 29.23 -7.25 -42.32
CA LEU A 205 30.02 -6.16 -42.91
C LEU A 205 31.32 -6.65 -43.54
N CYS A 206 32.05 -7.55 -42.86
CA CYS A 206 33.25 -8.17 -43.42
C CYS A 206 32.95 -9.00 -44.68
N GLY A 207 31.86 -9.79 -44.65
CA GLY A 207 31.42 -10.59 -45.78
C GLY A 207 31.05 -9.74 -47.00
N LEU A 208 30.26 -8.67 -46.78
CA LEU A 208 29.91 -7.70 -47.81
C LEU A 208 31.14 -6.96 -48.34
N GLY A 209 32.08 -6.57 -47.48
CA GLY A 209 33.34 -5.93 -47.89
C GLY A 209 34.21 -6.83 -48.77
N ALA A 210 34.40 -8.10 -48.38
CA ALA A 210 35.13 -9.07 -49.19
C ALA A 210 34.44 -9.31 -50.55
N TRP A 211 33.11 -9.44 -50.54
CA TRP A 211 32.31 -9.56 -51.77
C TRP A 211 32.49 -8.35 -52.69
N GLN A 212 32.42 -7.13 -52.14
CA GLN A 212 32.62 -5.89 -52.89
C GLN A 212 34.00 -5.85 -53.58
N ILE A 213 35.06 -6.25 -52.88
CA ILE A 213 36.42 -6.31 -53.44
C ILE A 213 36.49 -7.32 -54.59
N LEU A 214 35.97 -8.54 -54.40
CA LEU A 214 35.97 -9.57 -55.43
C LEU A 214 35.15 -9.15 -56.66
N HIS A 215 34.00 -8.51 -56.45
CA HIS A 215 33.16 -8.00 -57.52
C HIS A 215 33.87 -6.92 -58.35
N LEU A 216 34.46 -5.92 -57.69
CA LEU A 216 35.27 -4.88 -58.34
C LEU A 216 36.43 -5.49 -59.13
N ARG A 217 37.13 -6.47 -58.55
CA ARG A 217 38.26 -7.14 -59.21
C ARG A 217 37.81 -7.93 -60.45
N SER A 218 36.70 -8.66 -60.37
CA SER A 218 36.09 -9.37 -61.51
C SER A 218 35.60 -8.42 -62.60
N PHE A 219 35.04 -7.26 -62.21
CA PHE A 219 34.59 -6.23 -63.12
C PHE A 219 35.76 -5.62 -63.92
N PHE A 220 36.87 -5.25 -63.26
CA PHE A 220 38.05 -4.70 -63.94
C PHE A 220 38.74 -5.71 -64.85
N LYS A 221 38.81 -6.99 -64.44
CA LYS A 221 39.38 -8.07 -65.26
C LYS A 221 38.58 -8.29 -66.56
N ARG A 222 37.24 -8.22 -66.50
CA ARG A 222 36.39 -8.33 -67.71
C ARG A 222 36.50 -7.14 -68.66
N LYS A 223 36.90 -5.98 -68.17
CA LYS A 223 37.05 -4.75 -68.95
C LYS A 223 38.49 -4.50 -69.45
N TYR A 224 39.42 -5.44 -69.22
CA TYR A 224 40.83 -5.33 -69.64
C TYR A 224 41.55 -4.08 -69.08
N LEU A 225 41.22 -3.65 -67.85
CA LEU A 225 41.82 -2.46 -67.24
C LEU A 225 43.03 -2.76 -66.36
N ILE A 226 43.18 -4.00 -65.87
CA ILE A 226 44.29 -4.50 -65.04
C ILE A 226 44.46 -6.00 -65.38
N ASP A 227 45.70 -6.46 -65.64
CA ASP A 227 46.04 -7.89 -65.82
C ASP A 227 46.09 -8.66 -64.48
#